data_AF-A0A7C4SVC2-F1
#
_entry.id   AF-A0A7C4SVC2-F1
#
_cell.length_a   1.000
_cell.length_b   1.000
_cell.length_c   1.000
_cell.angle_alpha   90.00
_cell.angle_beta   90.00
_cell.angle_gamma   90.00
#
_symmetry.space_group_name_H-M   'P 1'
#
loop_
_entity.id
_entity.type
_entity.pdbx_description
1 polymer ?
#
loop_
_entity_poly.entity_id
_entity_poly.type
_entity_poly.pdbx_seq_one_letter_code
_entity_poly.pdbx_strand_id
1 'polypeptide(L)'
;MTNAKKKEFVLKIVSTVFALAASAVFVAYYAGPRLLRLYVEFGIGNCHKIPILCTMPSRTIIDPEVSKEYLSELLPYTFSKISISLPKGFTVVQETEKKVYYKRHKRLDKGSVAYLLYQPPGFFINLFPQVKRLGITDNYAFLKRTMLAHPGGIHTLNDVFFVVMKSIFIPDLGQQSHATMAEVSIGKRRGFLNYNLAKEISYFECSLVNEEGEYFKVYIKDKSATLDLNKFLNIISTMRKSQKAQAEAAAPPQPATQ
;
A
#
# COMPACT_ATOMS: atom_id res chain seq x y z
N MET A 1 -46.32 30.18 36.75
CA MET A 1 -44.97 29.72 37.13
C MET A 1 -44.12 30.95 37.44
N THR A 2 -43.52 31.07 38.63
CA THR A 2 -42.77 32.27 39.02
C THR A 2 -41.48 32.41 38.19
N ASN A 3 -40.98 33.64 38.01
CA ASN A 3 -39.72 33.91 37.29
C ASN A 3 -38.54 33.11 37.87
N ALA A 4 -38.55 32.84 39.18
CA ALA A 4 -37.58 31.96 39.84
C ALA A 4 -37.64 30.51 39.34
N LYS A 5 -38.83 29.90 39.28
CA LYS A 5 -39.03 28.54 38.76
C LYS A 5 -38.64 28.43 37.28
N LYS A 6 -38.86 29.48 36.48
CA LYS A 6 -38.44 29.52 35.08
C LYS A 6 -36.92 29.56 34.93
N LYS A 7 -36.22 30.37 35.73
CA LYS A 7 -34.75 30.41 35.76
C LYS A 7 -34.15 29.07 36.18
N GLU A 8 -34.70 28.44 37.21
CA GLU A 8 -34.25 27.12 37.69
C GLU A 8 -34.44 26.03 36.63
N PHE A 9 -35.60 26.02 35.94
CA PHE A 9 -35.87 25.08 34.86
C PHE A 9 -34.91 25.26 33.67
N VAL A 10 -34.65 26.52 33.26
CA VAL A 10 -33.68 26.81 32.18
C VAL A 10 -32.27 26.38 32.59
N LEU A 11 -31.84 26.67 33.82
CA LEU A 11 -30.52 26.26 34.31
C LEU A 11 -30.36 24.74 34.33
N LYS A 12 -31.40 24.01 34.76
CA LYS A 12 -31.43 22.54 34.71
C LYS A 12 -31.23 22.03 33.28
N ILE A 13 -32.02 22.51 32.32
CA ILE A 13 -31.89 22.12 30.90
C ILE A 13 -30.48 22.41 30.38
N VAL A 14 -29.97 23.62 30.61
CA VAL A 14 -28.62 24.00 30.15
C VAL A 14 -27.57 23.10 30.76
N SER A 15 -27.64 22.79 32.05
CA SER A 15 -26.69 21.88 32.70
C SER A 15 -26.77 20.46 32.15
N THR A 16 -27.97 19.97 31.86
CA THR A 16 -28.17 18.62 31.28
C THR A 16 -27.62 18.55 29.86
N VAL A 17 -27.88 19.58 29.03
CA VAL A 17 -27.32 19.66 27.67
C VAL A 17 -25.80 19.73 27.72
N PHE A 18 -25.24 20.53 28.62
CA PHE A 18 -23.79 20.63 28.80
C PHE A 18 -23.18 19.29 29.25
N ALA A 19 -23.80 18.61 30.22
CA ALA A 19 -23.35 17.30 30.70
C ALA A 19 -23.42 16.23 29.60
N LEU A 20 -24.47 16.24 28.76
CA LEU A 20 -24.59 15.34 27.61
C LEU A 20 -23.53 15.63 26.55
N ALA A 21 -23.30 16.91 26.23
CA ALA A 21 -22.27 17.31 25.26
C ALA A 21 -20.87 16.93 25.75
N ALA A 22 -20.55 17.21 27.03
CA ALA A 22 -19.29 16.83 27.65
C ALA A 22 -19.09 15.30 27.65
N SER A 23 -20.15 14.54 27.97
CA SER A 23 -20.11 13.07 27.91
C SER A 23 -19.87 12.57 26.49
N ALA A 24 -20.56 13.13 25.48
CA ALA A 24 -20.36 12.76 24.08
C ALA A 24 -18.92 13.04 23.62
N VAL A 25 -18.37 14.21 23.96
CA VAL A 25 -16.97 14.56 23.67
C VAL A 25 -16.00 13.61 24.38
N PHE A 26 -16.27 13.29 25.64
CA PHE A 26 -15.46 12.34 26.41
C PHE A 26 -15.44 10.95 25.75
N VAL A 27 -16.61 10.41 25.38
CA VAL A 27 -16.69 9.13 24.68
C VAL A 27 -15.98 9.19 23.32
N ALA A 28 -16.22 10.24 22.53
CA ALA A 28 -15.58 10.40 21.22
C ALA A 28 -14.05 10.45 21.33
N TYR A 29 -13.51 11.12 22.34
CA TYR A 29 -12.07 11.27 22.52
C TYR A 29 -11.39 10.04 23.12
N TYR A 30 -11.98 9.43 24.15
CA TYR A 30 -11.35 8.33 24.90
C TYR A 30 -11.75 6.94 24.40
N ALA A 31 -13.02 6.74 24.03
CA ALA A 31 -13.50 5.44 23.53
C ALA A 31 -13.37 5.31 22.01
N GLY A 32 -13.42 6.44 21.29
CA GLY A 32 -13.31 6.49 19.83
C GLY A 32 -12.14 5.69 19.26
N PRO A 33 -10.88 5.96 19.67
CA PRO A 33 -9.71 5.23 19.19
C PRO A 33 -9.81 3.69 19.36
N ARG A 34 -10.31 3.23 20.51
CA ARG A 34 -10.49 1.80 20.78
C ARG A 34 -11.56 1.17 19.89
N LEU A 35 -12.70 1.85 19.69
CA LEU A 35 -13.77 1.38 18.80
C LEU A 35 -13.30 1.32 17.34
N LEU A 36 -12.56 2.33 16.89
CA LEU A 36 -11.99 2.37 15.54
C LEU A 36 -10.98 1.24 15.32
N ARG A 37 -10.12 0.98 16.30
CA ARG A 37 -9.20 -0.16 16.26
C ARG A 37 -9.94 -1.49 16.19
N LEU A 38 -10.97 -1.66 17.02
CA LEU A 38 -11.81 -2.86 17.03
C LEU A 38 -12.49 -3.09 15.67
N TYR A 39 -12.99 -2.02 15.04
CA TYR A 39 -13.56 -2.07 13.69
C TYR A 39 -12.56 -2.61 12.66
N VAL A 40 -11.32 -2.13 12.70
CA VAL A 40 -10.24 -2.63 11.82
C VAL A 40 -9.93 -4.10 12.11
N GLU A 41 -9.80 -4.46 13.39
CA GLU A 41 -9.46 -5.82 13.80
C GLU A 41 -10.54 -6.84 13.39
N PHE A 42 -11.81 -6.45 13.43
CA PHE A 42 -12.91 -7.29 12.93
C PHE A 42 -13.02 -7.33 11.41
N GLY A 43 -12.78 -6.21 10.72
CA GLY A 43 -12.94 -6.13 9.26
C GLY A 43 -11.79 -6.77 8.47
N ILE A 44 -10.55 -6.55 8.91
CA ILE A 44 -9.33 -6.95 8.18
C ILE A 44 -8.60 -8.07 8.92
N GLY A 45 -8.52 -7.98 10.25
CA GLY A 45 -7.74 -8.89 11.09
C GLY A 45 -6.84 -8.13 12.05
N ASN A 46 -6.18 -8.88 12.93
CA ASN A 46 -5.27 -8.34 13.95
C ASN A 46 -3.81 -8.66 13.66
N CYS A 47 -2.89 -8.05 14.42
CA CYS A 47 -1.44 -8.24 14.25
C CYS A 47 -0.98 -9.69 14.41
N HIS A 48 -1.73 -10.53 15.13
CA HIS A 48 -1.37 -11.94 15.30
C HIS A 48 -1.69 -12.77 14.05
N LYS A 49 -2.81 -12.46 13.37
CA LYS A 49 -3.20 -13.15 12.13
C LYS A 49 -2.48 -12.58 10.91
N ILE A 50 -2.27 -11.27 10.86
CA ILE A 50 -1.64 -10.57 9.74
C ILE A 50 -0.54 -9.62 10.27
N PRO A 51 0.62 -10.16 10.71
CA PRO A 51 1.75 -9.40 11.24
C PRO A 51 2.16 -8.18 10.40
N ILE A 52 2.13 -8.27 9.07
CA ILE A 52 2.60 -7.18 8.19
C ILE A 52 1.79 -5.88 8.36
N LEU A 53 0.55 -5.95 8.87
CA LEU A 53 -0.25 -4.75 9.19
C LEU A 53 0.37 -3.92 10.31
N CYS A 54 1.14 -4.56 11.18
CA CYS A 54 1.73 -3.97 12.37
C CYS A 54 3.25 -3.79 12.24
N THR A 55 3.86 -4.38 11.21
CA THR A 55 5.25 -4.13 10.84
C THR A 55 5.41 -2.72 10.27
N MET A 56 6.39 -2.00 10.78
CA MET A 56 6.88 -0.76 10.19
C MET A 56 8.21 -1.01 9.47
N PRO A 57 8.62 -0.14 8.52
CA PRO A 57 9.93 -0.25 7.89
C PRO A 57 11.03 -0.20 8.96
N SER A 58 11.80 -1.28 9.09
CA SER A 58 12.83 -1.40 10.14
C SER A 58 14.23 -1.04 9.65
N ARG A 59 14.40 -0.93 8.33
CA ARG A 59 15.68 -0.66 7.67
C ARG A 59 15.47 0.11 6.38
N THR A 60 16.55 0.76 5.94
CA THR A 60 16.60 1.49 4.67
C THR A 60 17.63 0.82 3.76
N ILE A 61 17.23 0.50 2.53
CA ILE A 61 18.09 -0.05 1.47
C ILE A 61 18.29 1.06 0.44
N ILE A 62 19.53 1.51 0.25
CA ILE A 62 19.86 2.60 -0.67
C ILE A 62 20.78 2.04 -1.75
N ASP A 63 20.38 2.18 -3.01
CA ASP A 63 21.15 1.84 -4.21
C ASP A 63 21.93 0.53 -4.06
N PRO A 64 21.21 -0.60 -3.89
CA PRO A 64 21.86 -1.88 -3.67
C PRO A 64 22.74 -2.24 -4.85
N GLU A 65 23.85 -2.92 -4.57
CA GLU A 65 24.78 -3.36 -5.59
C GLU A 65 24.08 -4.27 -6.60
N VAL A 66 24.21 -3.91 -7.88
CA VAL A 66 23.58 -4.61 -8.99
C VAL A 66 24.61 -5.52 -9.65
N SER A 67 24.46 -6.83 -9.52
CA SER A 67 25.35 -7.81 -10.13
C SER A 67 25.08 -7.88 -11.63
N LYS A 68 26.09 -7.53 -12.42
CA LYS A 68 26.02 -7.59 -13.90
C LYS A 68 25.89 -9.02 -14.39
N GLU A 69 26.52 -9.96 -13.69
CA GLU A 69 26.48 -11.39 -13.96
C GLU A 69 25.03 -11.88 -13.86
N TYR A 70 24.37 -11.62 -12.73
CA TYR A 70 22.99 -12.04 -12.53
C TYR A 70 22.02 -11.35 -13.51
N LEU A 71 22.22 -10.06 -13.79
CA LEU A 71 21.40 -9.34 -14.78
C LEU A 71 21.46 -9.98 -16.17
N SER A 72 22.61 -10.54 -16.57
CA SER A 72 22.77 -11.19 -17.87
C SER A 72 21.97 -12.49 -18.02
N GLU A 73 21.57 -13.10 -16.89
CA GLU A 73 20.76 -14.33 -16.86
C GLU A 73 19.25 -14.05 -16.94
N LEU A 74 18.83 -12.80 -16.73
CA LEU A 74 17.42 -12.41 -16.70
C LEU A 74 16.85 -12.28 -18.12
N LEU A 75 15.63 -12.78 -18.31
CA LEU A 75 14.88 -12.59 -19.54
C LEU A 75 14.01 -11.33 -19.45
N PRO A 76 14.02 -10.45 -20.46
CA PRO A 76 13.16 -9.28 -20.48
C PRO A 76 11.72 -9.64 -20.81
N TYR A 77 10.79 -9.11 -20.02
CA TYR A 77 9.35 -9.17 -20.22
C TYR A 77 8.83 -7.76 -20.45
N THR A 78 8.21 -7.53 -21.60
CA THR A 78 7.70 -6.20 -21.99
C THR A 78 6.19 -6.26 -22.17
N PHE A 79 5.49 -5.39 -21.46
CA PHE A 79 4.07 -5.15 -21.62
C PHE A 79 3.80 -3.74 -22.15
N SER A 80 2.53 -3.40 -22.36
CA SER A 80 2.14 -2.08 -22.90
C SER A 80 2.63 -0.91 -22.05
N LYS A 81 2.60 -1.05 -20.72
CA LYS A 81 2.91 0.04 -19.78
C LYS A 81 4.19 -0.16 -18.97
N ILE A 82 4.61 -1.40 -18.77
CA ILE A 82 5.72 -1.75 -17.88
C ILE A 82 6.58 -2.84 -18.50
N SER A 83 7.88 -2.78 -18.24
CA SER A 83 8.83 -3.85 -18.55
C SER A 83 9.62 -4.22 -17.31
N ILE A 84 10.01 -5.48 -17.20
CA ILE A 84 10.87 -6.00 -16.13
C ILE A 84 11.69 -7.17 -16.69
N SER A 85 12.84 -7.47 -16.11
CA SER A 85 13.60 -8.69 -16.41
C SER A 85 13.51 -9.67 -15.25
N LEU A 86 13.23 -10.94 -15.55
CA LEU A 86 13.00 -12.00 -14.55
C LEU A 86 13.73 -13.28 -14.95
N PRO A 87 14.06 -14.16 -14.00
CA PRO A 87 14.64 -15.46 -14.31
C PRO A 87 13.70 -16.34 -15.15
N LYS A 88 14.26 -17.34 -15.81
CA LYS A 88 13.48 -18.38 -16.49
C LYS A 88 12.56 -19.10 -15.51
N GLY A 89 11.36 -19.48 -15.97
CA GLY A 89 10.38 -20.24 -15.18
C GLY A 89 9.33 -19.41 -14.44
N PHE A 90 9.44 -18.07 -14.44
CA PHE A 90 8.39 -17.21 -13.90
C PHE A 90 7.26 -17.01 -14.91
N THR A 91 6.02 -17.20 -14.44
CA THR A 91 4.84 -16.70 -15.16
C THR A 91 4.68 -15.22 -14.84
N VAL A 92 4.62 -14.36 -15.86
CA VAL A 92 4.55 -12.90 -15.66
C VAL A 92 3.20 -12.38 -16.09
N VAL A 93 2.53 -11.65 -15.21
CA VAL A 93 1.18 -11.13 -15.41
C VAL A 93 1.19 -9.62 -15.21
N GLN A 94 0.80 -8.86 -16.24
CA GLN A 94 0.49 -7.45 -16.07
C GLN A 94 -0.93 -7.32 -15.51
N GLU A 95 -1.03 -6.73 -14.34
CA GLU A 95 -2.31 -6.42 -13.72
C GLU A 95 -2.75 -4.99 -14.02
N THR A 96 -4.06 -4.78 -13.90
CA THR A 96 -4.67 -3.45 -13.81
C THR A 96 -5.38 -3.38 -12.47
N GLU A 97 -5.21 -2.29 -11.70
CA GLU A 97 -5.96 -2.17 -10.44
C GLU A 97 -7.47 -2.14 -10.72
N LYS A 98 -8.14 -3.23 -10.37
CA LYS A 98 -9.60 -3.28 -10.17
C LYS A 98 -9.85 -3.32 -8.66
N LYS A 99 -10.93 -2.69 -8.19
CA LYS A 99 -11.34 -2.54 -6.77
C LYS A 99 -11.31 -3.83 -5.92
N VAL A 100 -11.21 -5.01 -6.54
CA VAL A 100 -11.20 -6.34 -5.90
C VAL A 100 -9.83 -7.00 -6.12
N TYR A 101 -8.78 -6.28 -5.76
CA TYR A 101 -7.45 -6.51 -6.33
C TYR A 101 -6.73 -7.80 -5.86
N TYR A 102 -7.13 -8.45 -4.75
CA TYR A 102 -6.35 -9.62 -4.25
C TYR A 102 -7.13 -10.78 -3.62
N LYS A 103 -8.47 -10.88 -3.78
CA LYS A 103 -9.21 -12.02 -3.23
C LYS A 103 -9.40 -13.12 -4.27
N ARG A 104 -8.48 -14.10 -4.26
CA ARG A 104 -8.57 -15.43 -4.89
C ARG A 104 -8.51 -15.47 -6.42
N HIS A 105 -7.32 -15.33 -6.99
CA HIS A 105 -7.07 -15.99 -8.27
C HIS A 105 -6.91 -17.50 -8.03
N LYS A 106 -7.98 -18.27 -8.26
CA LYS A 106 -7.94 -19.76 -8.32
C LYS A 106 -7.07 -20.30 -9.47
N ARG A 107 -6.43 -19.43 -10.27
CA ARG A 107 -5.69 -19.82 -11.46
C ARG A 107 -4.23 -20.12 -11.12
N LEU A 108 -3.90 -21.40 -11.31
CA LEU A 108 -2.62 -22.00 -11.64
C LEU A 108 -1.58 -22.05 -10.51
N ASP A 109 -1.75 -23.09 -9.70
CA ASP A 109 -0.82 -23.59 -8.71
C ASP A 109 0.52 -24.12 -9.28
N LYS A 110 0.84 -23.86 -10.56
CA LYS A 110 1.88 -24.60 -11.29
C LYS A 110 3.30 -24.00 -11.26
N GLY A 111 3.55 -22.87 -10.61
CA GLY A 111 4.91 -22.34 -10.54
C GLY A 111 5.08 -20.99 -9.85
N SER A 112 6.27 -20.42 -9.98
CA SER A 112 6.60 -19.08 -9.52
C SER A 112 5.96 -18.03 -10.44
N VAL A 113 5.40 -16.96 -9.84
CA VAL A 113 4.61 -15.95 -10.55
C VAL A 113 5.07 -14.55 -10.15
N ALA A 114 5.14 -13.65 -11.13
CA ALA A 114 5.39 -12.23 -10.95
C ALA A 114 4.22 -11.41 -11.48
N TYR A 115 3.62 -10.60 -10.61
CA TYR A 115 2.56 -9.66 -10.92
C TYR A 115 3.15 -8.26 -11.02
N LEU A 116 2.81 -7.55 -12.09
CA LEU A 116 3.34 -6.23 -12.40
C LEU A 116 2.22 -5.21 -12.51
N LEU A 117 2.43 -4.06 -11.91
CA LEU A 117 1.48 -2.95 -11.94
C LEU A 117 2.21 -1.64 -12.19
N TYR A 118 1.59 -0.81 -13.02
CA TYR A 118 2.02 0.56 -13.28
C TYR A 118 0.82 1.50 -13.17
N GLN A 119 1.00 2.65 -12.52
CA GLN A 119 0.03 3.72 -12.46
C GLN A 119 0.66 5.08 -12.76
N PRO A 120 -0.06 5.97 -13.46
CA PRO A 120 0.44 7.30 -13.80
C PRO A 120 0.58 8.20 -12.56
N PRO A 121 1.25 9.37 -12.70
CA PRO A 121 1.36 10.33 -11.62
C PRO A 121 0.01 10.78 -11.07
N GLY A 122 -0.07 10.96 -9.75
CA GLY A 122 -1.29 11.40 -9.06
C GLY A 122 -2.42 10.37 -8.98
N PHE A 123 -2.20 9.13 -9.42
CA PHE A 123 -3.20 8.06 -9.40
C PHE A 123 -3.95 7.93 -8.05
N PHE A 124 -3.24 7.82 -6.92
CA PHE A 124 -3.89 7.65 -5.62
C PHE A 124 -4.68 8.88 -5.18
N ILE A 125 -4.20 10.05 -5.58
CA ILE A 125 -4.79 11.34 -5.22
C ILE A 125 -6.07 11.56 -6.02
N ASN A 126 -6.10 11.10 -7.26
CA ASN A 126 -7.29 11.10 -8.11
C ASN A 126 -8.30 10.05 -7.65
N LEU A 127 -7.83 8.90 -7.17
CA LEU A 127 -8.69 7.84 -6.65
C LEU A 127 -9.32 8.20 -5.29
N PHE A 128 -8.58 8.90 -4.43
CA PHE A 128 -8.99 9.29 -3.08
C PHE A 128 -8.80 10.80 -2.84
N PRO A 129 -9.59 11.67 -3.50
CA PRO A 129 -9.37 13.11 -3.43
C PRO A 129 -9.44 13.71 -2.02
N GLN A 130 -10.07 13.01 -1.07
CA GLN A 130 -10.16 13.45 0.32
C GLN A 130 -8.79 13.52 1.02
N VAL A 131 -7.80 12.73 0.57
CA VAL A 131 -6.46 12.71 1.18
C VAL A 131 -5.70 14.02 0.95
N LYS A 132 -6.10 14.83 -0.04
CA LYS A 132 -5.54 16.18 -0.24
C LYS A 132 -5.73 17.07 0.98
N ARG A 133 -6.85 16.92 1.71
CA ARG A 133 -7.12 17.66 2.95
C ARG A 133 -6.17 17.27 4.09
N LEU A 134 -5.47 16.15 3.95
CA LEU A 134 -4.47 15.65 4.90
C LEU A 134 -3.04 16.05 4.49
N GLY A 135 -2.88 16.92 3.49
CA GLY A 135 -1.58 17.34 2.97
C GLY A 135 -0.91 16.32 2.06
N ILE A 136 -1.63 15.28 1.61
CA ILE A 136 -1.09 14.27 0.69
C ILE A 136 -1.31 14.73 -0.75
N THR A 137 -0.22 15.10 -1.41
CA THR A 137 -0.23 15.72 -2.74
C THR A 137 0.29 14.82 -3.86
N ASP A 138 0.99 13.74 -3.54
CA ASP A 138 1.60 12.84 -4.52
C ASP A 138 1.55 11.35 -4.12
N ASN A 139 1.81 10.49 -5.11
CA ASN A 139 1.72 9.03 -4.94
C ASN A 139 2.68 8.50 -3.86
N TYR A 140 3.86 9.09 -3.68
CA TYR A 140 4.82 8.66 -2.68
C TYR A 140 4.37 9.05 -1.27
N ALA A 141 3.83 10.25 -1.07
CA ALA A 141 3.26 10.69 0.19
C ALA A 141 2.10 9.78 0.63
N PHE A 142 1.23 9.38 -0.31
CA PHE A 142 0.17 8.41 -0.05
C PHE A 142 0.74 7.04 0.35
N LEU A 143 1.69 6.53 -0.43
CA LEU A 143 2.33 5.24 -0.19
C LEU A 143 3.04 5.23 1.19
N LYS A 144 3.80 6.27 1.50
CA LYS A 144 4.52 6.44 2.77
C LYS A 144 3.57 6.46 3.96
N ARG A 145 2.50 7.26 3.91
CA ARG A 145 1.49 7.30 4.98
C ARG A 145 0.81 5.93 5.16
N THR A 146 0.56 5.24 4.05
CA THR A 146 -0.04 3.89 4.05
C THR A 146 0.89 2.87 4.71
N MET A 147 2.17 2.81 4.31
CA MET A 147 3.11 1.80 4.81
C MET A 147 3.47 2.00 6.29
N LEU A 148 3.48 3.26 6.75
CA LEU A 148 3.70 3.59 8.17
C LEU A 148 2.45 3.42 9.05
N ALA A 149 1.26 3.21 8.46
CA ALA A 149 0.05 3.00 9.24
C ALA A 149 0.09 1.66 9.97
N HIS A 150 -0.38 1.63 11.21
CA HIS A 150 -0.51 0.41 12.00
C HIS A 150 -1.70 0.52 12.98
N PRO A 151 -2.34 -0.60 13.37
CA PRO A 151 -3.51 -0.59 14.26
C PRO A 151 -3.29 0.09 15.62
N GLY A 152 -2.05 0.07 16.12
CA GLY A 152 -1.69 0.73 17.39
C GLY A 152 -1.68 2.26 17.31
N GLY A 153 -1.60 2.85 16.12
CA GLY A 153 -1.58 4.30 15.90
C GLY A 153 -2.93 4.87 15.47
N ILE A 154 -4.03 4.13 15.63
CA ILE A 154 -5.37 4.58 15.24
C ILE A 154 -5.91 5.55 16.30
N HIS A 155 -6.06 6.82 15.92
CA HIS A 155 -6.73 7.84 16.73
C HIS A 155 -7.93 8.45 16.00
N THR A 156 -7.93 8.40 14.68
CA THR A 156 -8.93 9.04 13.82
C THR A 156 -9.42 8.11 12.72
N LEU A 157 -10.51 8.49 12.05
CA LEU A 157 -11.01 7.77 10.87
C LEU A 157 -10.00 7.78 9.71
N ASN A 158 -9.16 8.80 9.61
CA ASN A 158 -8.10 8.85 8.60
C ASN A 158 -7.02 7.78 8.86
N ASP A 159 -6.70 7.51 10.13
CA ASP A 159 -5.75 6.45 10.47
C ASP A 159 -6.34 5.08 10.13
N VAL A 160 -7.63 4.86 10.41
CA VAL A 160 -8.36 3.66 9.96
C VAL A 160 -8.26 3.51 8.44
N PHE A 161 -8.50 4.57 7.68
CA PHE A 161 -8.39 4.53 6.22
C PHE A 161 -7.01 4.05 5.78
N PHE A 162 -5.91 4.58 6.32
CA PHE A 162 -4.57 4.16 5.91
C PHE A 162 -4.20 2.73 6.37
N VAL A 163 -4.68 2.28 7.53
CA VAL A 163 -4.51 0.88 7.94
C VAL A 163 -5.27 -0.06 7.00
N VAL A 164 -6.48 0.33 6.58
CA VAL A 164 -7.25 -0.41 5.57
C VAL A 164 -6.53 -0.43 4.24
N MET A 165 -6.04 0.72 3.76
CA MET A 165 -5.27 0.79 2.52
C MET A 165 -4.03 -0.10 2.58
N LYS A 166 -3.30 -0.12 3.70
CA LYS A 166 -2.14 -0.98 3.90
C LYS A 166 -2.49 -2.46 3.69
N SER A 167 -3.63 -2.90 4.21
CA SER A 167 -4.11 -4.28 4.02
C SER A 167 -4.51 -4.63 2.58
N ILE A 168 -4.89 -3.61 1.78
CA ILE A 168 -5.28 -3.79 0.37
C ILE A 168 -4.04 -3.78 -0.52
N PHE A 169 -3.07 -2.89 -0.23
CA PHE A 169 -1.88 -2.72 -1.04
C PHE A 169 -0.79 -3.74 -0.74
N ILE A 170 -0.72 -4.30 0.46
CA ILE A 170 0.21 -5.39 0.76
C ILE A 170 -0.48 -6.73 0.43
N PRO A 171 0.02 -7.51 -0.55
CA PRO A 171 -0.54 -8.81 -0.89
C PRO A 171 -0.25 -9.83 0.22
N ASP A 172 -0.85 -11.02 0.09
CA ASP A 172 -0.53 -12.12 1.00
C ASP A 172 0.94 -12.57 0.83
N LEU A 173 1.73 -12.40 1.88
CA LEU A 173 3.14 -12.81 1.95
C LEU A 173 3.32 -14.23 2.51
N GLY A 174 2.28 -15.06 2.51
CA GLY A 174 2.32 -16.42 3.05
C GLY A 174 2.36 -16.43 4.58
N GLN A 175 3.18 -17.30 5.18
CA GLN A 175 3.31 -17.36 6.64
C GLN A 175 4.09 -16.15 7.17
N GLN A 176 3.38 -15.12 7.61
CA GLN A 176 3.96 -13.79 7.87
C GLN A 176 4.72 -13.65 9.20
N SER A 177 5.06 -14.73 9.91
CA SER A 177 5.80 -14.65 11.18
C SER A 177 7.19 -14.01 11.04
N HIS A 178 7.75 -14.00 9.83
CA HIS A 178 9.04 -13.40 9.49
C HIS A 178 8.92 -12.30 8.43
N ALA A 179 7.70 -11.81 8.18
CA ALA A 179 7.49 -10.77 7.17
C ALA A 179 8.17 -9.47 7.59
N THR A 180 9.02 -8.95 6.72
CA THR A 180 9.82 -7.75 6.96
C THR A 180 9.44 -6.65 5.98
N MET A 181 9.50 -5.41 6.45
CA MET A 181 9.31 -4.21 5.65
C MET A 181 10.58 -3.37 5.68
N ALA A 182 10.98 -2.84 4.53
CA ALA A 182 12.11 -1.93 4.38
C ALA A 182 11.72 -0.71 3.54
N GLU A 183 12.27 0.44 3.86
CA GLU A 183 12.31 1.56 2.90
C GLU A 183 13.38 1.24 1.86
N VAL A 184 13.12 1.58 0.61
CA VAL A 184 14.04 1.28 -0.49
C VAL A 184 14.18 2.46 -1.44
N SER A 185 15.41 2.74 -1.86
CA SER A 185 15.76 3.72 -2.89
C SER A 185 16.63 3.03 -3.94
N ILE A 186 16.26 3.10 -5.22
CA ILE A 186 16.96 2.45 -6.34
C ILE A 186 17.00 3.40 -7.53
N GLY A 187 18.16 4.01 -7.73
CA GLY A 187 18.36 5.15 -8.60
C GLY A 187 17.41 6.28 -8.18
N LYS A 188 16.67 6.81 -9.16
CA LYS A 188 15.72 7.92 -8.97
C LYS A 188 14.34 7.48 -8.46
N ARG A 189 14.25 6.31 -7.84
CA ARG A 189 13.00 5.72 -7.36
C ARG A 189 13.09 5.44 -5.88
N ARG A 190 12.00 5.68 -5.16
CA ARG A 190 11.89 5.44 -3.72
C ARG A 190 10.57 4.77 -3.38
N GLY A 191 10.54 3.98 -2.31
CA GLY A 191 9.35 3.25 -1.92
C GLY A 191 9.59 2.24 -0.81
N PHE A 192 8.87 1.14 -0.86
CA PHE A 192 8.83 0.13 0.21
C PHE A 192 8.93 -1.28 -0.35
N LEU A 193 9.68 -2.12 0.35
CA LEU A 193 9.86 -3.54 0.06
C LEU A 193 9.31 -4.34 1.24
N ASN A 194 8.32 -5.18 0.96
CA ASN A 194 7.76 -6.16 1.88
C ASN A 194 8.18 -7.55 1.43
N TYR A 195 8.73 -8.36 2.32
CA TYR A 195 9.21 -9.69 1.92
C TYR A 195 9.13 -10.72 3.04
N ASN A 196 9.06 -11.98 2.65
CA ASN A 196 9.07 -13.13 3.55
C ASN A 196 9.91 -14.24 2.91
N LEU A 197 11.03 -14.60 3.53
CA LEU A 197 11.96 -15.61 3.06
C LEU A 197 11.73 -16.91 3.83
N ALA A 198 10.79 -17.74 3.37
CA ALA A 198 10.61 -19.08 3.91
C ALA A 198 11.40 -20.11 3.09
N LYS A 199 11.69 -21.26 3.69
CA LYS A 199 12.50 -22.33 3.07
C LYS A 199 11.90 -22.87 1.77
N GLU A 200 10.58 -22.93 1.69
CA GLU A 200 9.87 -23.54 0.55
C GLU A 200 9.35 -22.50 -0.44
N ILE A 201 8.90 -21.35 0.05
CA ILE A 201 8.31 -20.30 -0.79
C ILE A 201 8.78 -18.95 -0.29
N SER A 202 9.36 -18.16 -1.18
CA SER A 202 9.72 -16.78 -0.91
C SER A 202 8.71 -15.82 -1.54
N TYR A 203 8.35 -14.78 -0.79
CA TYR A 203 7.42 -13.75 -1.22
C TYR A 203 8.12 -12.40 -1.20
N PHE A 204 7.94 -11.62 -2.26
CA PHE A 204 8.48 -10.27 -2.36
C PHE A 204 7.43 -9.35 -2.95
N GLU A 205 7.22 -8.21 -2.34
CA GLU A 205 6.43 -7.12 -2.89
C GLU A 205 7.25 -5.84 -2.79
N CYS A 206 7.33 -5.09 -3.89
CA CYS A 206 8.01 -3.82 -3.92
C CYS A 206 7.13 -2.80 -4.64
N SER A 207 6.89 -1.69 -3.94
CA SER A 207 6.16 -0.53 -4.42
C SER A 207 7.14 0.64 -4.53
N LEU A 208 7.33 1.18 -5.73
CA LEU A 208 8.27 2.26 -6.03
C LEU A 208 7.56 3.45 -6.70
N VAL A 209 8.04 4.65 -6.41
CA VAL A 209 7.64 5.90 -7.06
C VAL A 209 8.89 6.60 -7.60
N ASN A 210 8.89 7.01 -8.87
CA ASN A 210 9.99 7.78 -9.47
C ASN A 210 9.85 9.29 -9.22
N GLU A 211 10.85 10.07 -9.67
CA GLU A 211 10.85 11.53 -9.61
C GLU A 211 9.65 12.15 -10.34
N GLU A 212 9.16 11.51 -11.40
CA GLU A 212 7.99 11.93 -12.16
C GLU A 212 6.65 11.62 -11.44
N GLY A 213 6.69 10.92 -10.31
CA GLY A 213 5.51 10.54 -9.53
C GLY A 213 4.75 9.32 -10.05
N GLU A 214 5.28 8.64 -11.07
CA GLU A 214 4.76 7.36 -11.57
C GLU A 214 4.96 6.25 -10.53
N TYR A 215 3.94 5.43 -10.36
CA TYR A 215 3.93 4.34 -9.38
C TYR A 215 4.12 2.99 -10.08
N PHE A 216 5.06 2.20 -9.57
CA PHE A 216 5.38 0.87 -10.04
C PHE A 216 5.25 -0.11 -8.89
N LYS A 217 4.63 -1.25 -9.13
CA LYS A 217 4.57 -2.31 -8.14
C LYS A 217 4.88 -3.66 -8.79
N VAL A 218 5.64 -4.46 -8.07
CA VAL A 218 5.94 -5.84 -8.43
C VAL A 218 5.68 -6.72 -7.22
N TYR A 219 4.94 -7.81 -7.43
CA TYR A 219 4.72 -8.85 -6.42
C TYR A 219 5.16 -10.19 -7.00
N ILE A 220 6.11 -10.85 -6.35
CA ILE A 220 6.67 -12.14 -6.75
C ILE A 220 6.37 -13.18 -5.68
N LYS A 221 5.79 -14.29 -6.13
CA LYS A 221 5.71 -15.54 -5.38
C LYS A 221 6.71 -16.52 -6.01
N ASP A 222 7.82 -16.76 -5.32
CA ASP A 222 8.84 -17.71 -5.75
C ASP A 222 8.67 -19.05 -5.01
N LYS A 223 8.02 -20.02 -5.69
CA LYS A 223 7.75 -21.35 -5.16
C LYS A 223 8.97 -22.26 -5.05
N SER A 224 10.09 -21.88 -5.66
CA SER A 224 11.35 -22.63 -5.56
C SER A 224 12.32 -22.04 -4.53
N ALA A 225 11.95 -20.92 -3.88
CA ALA A 225 12.79 -20.20 -2.92
C ALA A 225 14.23 -19.96 -3.44
N THR A 226 14.35 -19.70 -4.74
CA THR A 226 15.62 -19.47 -5.45
C THR A 226 16.06 -18.01 -5.42
N LEU A 227 15.11 -17.10 -5.23
CA LEU A 227 15.35 -15.68 -5.07
C LEU A 227 15.68 -15.36 -3.62
N ASP A 228 16.89 -14.84 -3.42
CA ASP A 228 17.22 -14.09 -2.22
C ASP A 228 16.91 -12.60 -2.43
N LEU A 229 17.14 -11.82 -1.37
CA LEU A 229 16.92 -10.38 -1.38
C LEU A 229 17.75 -9.68 -2.47
N ASN A 230 19.03 -10.03 -2.65
CA ASN A 230 19.90 -9.36 -3.61
C ASN A 230 19.45 -9.63 -5.04
N LYS A 231 19.10 -10.88 -5.36
CA LYS A 231 18.52 -11.24 -6.66
C LYS A 231 17.21 -10.49 -6.92
N PHE A 232 16.35 -10.37 -5.92
CA PHE A 232 15.12 -9.59 -6.05
C PHE A 232 15.41 -8.09 -6.29
N LEU A 233 16.37 -7.50 -5.57
CA LEU A 233 16.79 -6.10 -5.77
C LEU A 233 17.34 -5.87 -7.20
N ASN A 234 18.11 -6.83 -7.73
CA ASN A 234 18.54 -6.82 -9.13
C ASN A 234 17.36 -6.83 -10.11
N ILE A 235 16.37 -7.72 -9.90
CA ILE A 235 15.15 -7.80 -10.72
C ILE A 235 14.44 -6.44 -10.75
N ILE A 236 14.14 -5.85 -9.59
CA ILE A 236 13.38 -4.59 -9.53
C ILE A 236 14.17 -3.40 -10.09
N SER A 237 15.51 -3.46 -10.07
CA SER A 237 16.35 -2.45 -10.73
C SER A 237 16.06 -2.35 -12.24
N THR A 238 15.67 -3.46 -12.87
CA THR A 238 15.36 -3.54 -14.31
C THR A 238 13.97 -3.02 -14.68
N MET A 239 13.11 -2.75 -13.70
CA MET A 239 11.73 -2.34 -13.93
C MET A 239 11.68 -0.94 -14.56
N ARG A 240 10.92 -0.75 -15.65
CA ARG A 240 10.82 0.53 -16.38
C ARG A 240 9.43 0.72 -16.97
N LYS A 241 9.05 1.96 -17.26
CA LYS A 241 7.92 2.26 -18.14
C LYS A 241 8.23 1.78 -19.56
N SER A 242 7.28 1.11 -20.19
CA SER A 242 7.46 0.59 -21.55
C SER A 242 7.53 1.74 -22.57
N GLN A 243 8.41 1.61 -23.57
CA GLN A 243 8.56 2.60 -24.65
C GLN A 243 7.25 2.81 -25.42
N LYS A 244 6.41 1.78 -25.55
CA LYS A 244 5.10 1.90 -26.19
C LYS A 244 4.18 2.88 -25.44
N ALA A 245 4.17 2.84 -24.12
CA ALA A 245 3.44 3.82 -23.30
C ALA A 245 4.07 5.22 -23.32
N GLN A 246 5.38 5.34 -23.56
CA GLN A 246 6.02 6.64 -23.75
C GLN A 246 5.58 7.27 -25.09
N ALA A 247 5.50 6.47 -26.16
CA ALA A 247 5.02 6.92 -27.47
C ALA A 247 3.53 7.31 -27.43
N GLU A 248 2.68 6.54 -26.74
CA GLU A 248 1.25 6.88 -26.57
C GLU A 248 1.03 8.15 -25.72
N ALA A 249 1.86 8.40 -24.71
CA ALA A 249 1.77 9.61 -23.89
C ALA A 249 2.29 10.86 -24.61
N ALA A 250 3.19 10.70 -25.59
CA ALA A 250 3.71 11.79 -26.41
C ALA A 250 2.83 12.12 -27.62
N ALA A 251 1.84 11.28 -27.94
CA ALA A 251 0.92 11.54 -29.04
C ALA A 251 -0.05 12.68 -28.67
N PRO A 252 -0.25 13.69 -29.53
CA PRO A 252 -1.23 14.73 -29.29
C PRO A 252 -2.64 14.11 -29.16
N PRO A 253 -3.50 14.65 -28.27
CA PRO A 253 -4.85 14.13 -28.09
C PRO A 253 -5.56 14.12 -29.43
N GLN A 254 -6.00 12.93 -29.87
CA GLN A 254 -6.77 12.84 -31.10
C GLN A 254 -8.05 13.66 -30.93
N PRO A 255 -8.41 14.50 -31.92
CA PRO A 255 -9.62 15.30 -31.85
C PRO A 255 -10.80 14.34 -31.64
N ALA A 256 -11.61 14.64 -30.63
CA ALA A 256 -12.81 13.87 -30.35
C ALA A 256 -13.69 13.87 -31.60
N THR A 257 -13.81 12.73 -32.26
CA THR A 257 -14.81 12.52 -33.31
C THR A 257 -16.18 12.68 -32.66
N GLN A 258 -16.85 13.78 -33.01
CA GLN A 258 -18.25 14.05 -32.67
C GLN A 258 -19.18 13.18 -33.50
#